data_AF-A0A6A4LDZ7-F1
#
_entry.id   AF-A0A6A4LDZ7-F1
#
_cell.length_a   1.000
_cell.length_b   1.000
_cell.length_c   1.000
_cell.angle_alpha   90.00
_cell.angle_beta   90.00
_cell.angle_gamma   90.00
#
_symmetry.space_group_name_H-M   'P 1'
#
loop_
_entity.id
_entity.type
_entity.pdbx_description
1 polymer ?
#
loop_
_entity_poly.entity_id
_entity_poly.type
_entity_poly.pdbx_seq_one_letter_code
_entity_poly.pdbx_strand_id
1 'polypeptide(L)'
;MLMVKGSPHENMYQVPFKNDMSGPLVSENLIGVVHDHFATFHLDMDIDGTDNSFVKVNLVKEETYPGQSPRKSYLKAERRVAKREEDARIKLNIYDPSEFHVVNPSKMSRLGNPSGYKVVPGANAASLLDLDDPPQIRGAFTNNQIWVTQYNRTEQWAGGLLVYQSKGEDTLDVWSKRYITR
;
A
#
# COMPACT_ATOMS: atom_id res chain seq x y z
N MET A 1 17.65 2.44 11.92
CA MET A 1 18.58 1.32 11.69
C MET A 1 19.61 1.79 10.67
N LEU A 2 20.90 1.78 10.99
CA LEU A 2 21.96 2.12 10.04
C LEU A 2 22.55 0.80 9.53
N MET A 3 22.37 0.49 8.24
CA MET A 3 22.88 -0.74 7.63
C MET A 3 24.15 -0.41 6.85
N VAL A 4 25.31 -0.73 7.45
CA VAL A 4 26.63 -0.54 6.83
C VAL A 4 27.34 -1.87 6.66
N LYS A 5 28.17 -1.96 5.63
CA LYS A 5 29.01 -3.12 5.33
C LYS A 5 30.45 -2.66 5.16
N GLY A 6 31.38 -3.36 5.81
CA GLY A 6 32.82 -3.14 5.62
C GLY A 6 33.26 -3.50 4.20
N SER A 7 34.22 -2.76 3.66
CA SER A 7 34.76 -2.89 2.31
C SER A 7 36.27 -2.75 2.32
N PRO A 8 37.02 -3.46 1.47
CA PRO A 8 38.47 -3.22 1.34
C PRO A 8 38.80 -1.94 0.56
N HIS A 9 37.80 -1.25 -0.01
CA HIS A 9 38.02 -0.11 -0.90
C HIS A 9 38.00 1.22 -0.14
N GLU A 10 39.02 2.05 -0.35
CA GLU A 10 39.13 3.41 0.15
C GLU A 10 38.38 4.41 -0.75
N ASN A 11 38.29 4.11 -2.05
CA ASN A 11 37.60 4.96 -3.03
C ASN A 11 37.04 4.16 -4.22
N MET A 12 36.20 4.82 -5.02
CA MET A 12 35.51 4.18 -6.16
C MET A 12 36.41 3.80 -7.34
N TYR A 13 37.67 4.25 -7.41
CA TYR A 13 38.62 3.81 -8.45
C TYR A 13 39.17 2.41 -8.18
N GLN A 14 39.13 1.95 -6.93
CA GLN A 14 39.59 0.63 -6.51
C GLN A 14 38.51 -0.45 -6.67
N VAL A 15 37.27 -0.08 -7.05
CA VAL A 15 36.14 -1.01 -7.18
C VAL A 15 36.12 -1.61 -8.60
N PRO A 16 36.43 -2.91 -8.77
CA PRO A 16 36.55 -3.52 -10.10
C PRO A 16 35.21 -3.69 -10.82
N PHE A 17 34.13 -3.99 -10.08
CA PHE A 17 32.79 -4.20 -10.62
C PHE A 17 31.77 -3.34 -9.88
N LYS A 18 31.66 -2.06 -10.29
CA LYS A 18 30.83 -1.06 -9.60
C LYS A 18 29.34 -1.46 -9.50
N ASN A 19 28.83 -2.20 -10.48
CA ASN A 19 27.43 -2.65 -10.51
C ASN A 19 27.13 -3.77 -9.50
N ASP A 20 28.15 -4.46 -8.99
CA ASP A 20 27.99 -5.56 -8.03
C ASP A 20 27.95 -5.06 -6.58
N MET A 21 28.12 -3.75 -6.39
CA MET A 21 28.10 -3.12 -5.07
C MET A 21 26.68 -3.10 -4.51
N SER A 22 26.52 -3.51 -3.26
CA SER A 22 25.23 -3.48 -2.53
C SER A 22 24.79 -2.06 -2.11
N GLY A 23 25.48 -1.03 -2.57
CA GLY A 23 25.24 0.37 -2.27
C GLY A 23 26.48 1.25 -2.43
N PRO A 24 26.35 2.57 -2.21
CA PRO A 24 27.45 3.51 -2.38
C PRO A 24 28.54 3.33 -1.30
N LEU A 25 29.79 3.61 -1.67
CA LEU A 25 30.86 3.85 -0.70
C LEU A 25 30.61 5.23 -0.05
N VAL A 26 30.31 5.25 1.25
CA VAL A 26 29.96 6.48 2.00
C VAL A 26 31.13 7.00 2.83
N SER A 27 32.14 6.17 3.04
CA SER A 27 33.43 6.52 3.63
C SER A 27 34.48 5.50 3.19
N GLU A 28 35.76 5.77 3.46
CA GLU A 28 36.82 4.78 3.29
C GLU A 28 36.42 3.47 3.99
N ASN A 29 36.54 2.37 3.26
CA ASN A 29 36.21 1.03 3.75
C ASN A 29 34.75 0.81 4.17
N LEU A 30 33.82 1.70 3.81
CA LEU A 30 32.44 1.68 4.32
C LEU A 30 31.39 1.84 3.22
N ILE A 31 30.58 0.80 3.03
CA ILE A 31 29.44 0.80 2.12
C ILE A 31 28.16 1.07 2.93
N GLY A 32 27.37 2.04 2.47
CA GLY A 32 25.98 2.19 2.90
C GLY A 32 25.12 1.19 2.14
N VAL A 33 24.58 0.18 2.81
CA VAL A 33 23.80 -0.87 2.15
C VAL A 33 22.43 -0.32 1.79
N VAL A 34 21.98 -0.53 0.55
CA VAL A 34 20.64 -0.14 0.11
C VAL A 34 19.60 -0.89 0.94
N HIS A 35 18.60 -0.16 1.43
CA HIS A 35 17.53 -0.70 2.26
C HIS A 35 16.29 0.19 2.14
N ASP A 36 15.15 -0.38 2.51
CA ASP A 36 13.86 0.31 2.46
C ASP A 36 13.36 0.70 3.86
N HIS A 37 12.43 1.65 3.88
CA HIS A 37 11.71 2.05 5.09
C HIS A 37 10.21 1.94 4.82
N PHE A 38 9.55 1.02 5.52
CA PHE A 38 8.10 0.89 5.49
C PHE A 38 7.53 1.22 6.86
N ALA A 39 6.51 2.06 6.86
CA ALA A 39 5.70 2.35 8.04
C ALA A 39 4.25 1.98 7.72
N THR A 40 3.54 1.47 8.72
CA THR A 40 2.11 1.17 8.60
C THR A 40 1.35 1.97 9.65
N PHE A 41 0.15 2.42 9.30
CA PHE A 41 -0.74 3.15 10.19
C PHE A 41 -2.02 2.34 10.35
N HIS A 42 -2.41 2.11 11.60
CA HIS A 42 -3.74 1.60 11.90
C HIS A 42 -4.68 2.80 12.07
N LEU A 43 -5.64 2.93 11.16
CA LEU A 43 -6.64 3.99 11.17
C LEU A 43 -8.00 3.33 11.43
N ASP A 44 -8.46 3.39 12.68
CA ASP A 44 -9.80 2.96 13.06
C ASP A 44 -10.78 4.10 12.77
N MET A 45 -11.54 3.97 11.69
CA MET A 45 -12.30 5.06 11.08
C MET A 45 -13.80 4.89 11.34
N ASP A 46 -14.37 5.76 12.18
CA ASP A 46 -15.80 5.84 12.49
C ASP A 46 -16.42 7.14 11.95
N ILE A 47 -16.58 7.23 10.63
CA ILE A 47 -17.18 8.40 9.99
C ILE A 47 -18.67 8.46 10.33
N ASP A 48 -19.06 9.44 11.15
CA ASP A 48 -20.45 9.62 11.62
C ASP A 48 -21.09 8.32 12.19
N GLY A 49 -20.26 7.46 12.79
CA GLY A 49 -20.63 6.13 13.29
C GLY A 49 -19.79 5.00 12.69
N THR A 50 -20.01 3.77 13.18
CA THR A 50 -19.20 2.58 12.86
C THR A 50 -19.56 1.90 11.52
N ASP A 51 -20.76 2.17 11.00
CA ASP A 51 -21.26 1.53 9.78
C ASP A 51 -20.68 2.24 8.55
N ASN A 52 -19.43 1.93 8.23
CA ASN A 52 -18.68 2.55 7.14
C ASN A 52 -18.46 1.59 5.96
N SER A 53 -18.07 2.16 4.82
CA SER A 53 -17.73 1.40 3.62
C SER A 53 -16.52 2.03 2.94
N PHE A 54 -15.65 1.17 2.43
CA PHE A 54 -14.54 1.61 1.59
C PHE A 54 -14.97 1.68 0.12
N VAL A 55 -14.69 2.81 -0.53
CA VAL A 55 -15.06 3.07 -1.92
C VAL A 55 -13.80 3.42 -2.70
N LYS A 56 -13.46 2.57 -3.66
CA LYS A 56 -12.47 2.86 -4.70
C LYS A 56 -13.16 3.60 -5.83
N VAL A 57 -12.70 4.79 -6.15
CA VAL A 57 -13.22 5.61 -7.26
C VAL A 57 -12.19 5.61 -8.38
N ASN A 58 -12.37 4.75 -9.38
CA ASN A 58 -11.52 4.70 -10.56
C ASN A 58 -11.73 5.95 -11.42
N LEU A 59 -10.64 6.59 -11.85
CA LEU A 59 -10.67 7.69 -12.80
C LEU A 59 -10.40 7.12 -14.19
N VAL A 60 -11.44 7.00 -15.00
CA VAL A 60 -11.39 6.35 -16.32
C VAL A 60 -11.53 7.35 -17.44
N LYS A 61 -10.88 7.05 -18.57
CA LYS A 61 -11.07 7.77 -19.83
C LYS A 61 -12.30 7.20 -20.54
N GLU A 62 -13.30 8.03 -20.79
CA GLU A 62 -14.44 7.70 -21.63
C GLU A 62 -14.23 8.32 -23.02
N GLU A 63 -14.29 7.48 -24.06
CA GLU A 63 -14.23 7.95 -25.45
C GLU A 63 -15.60 8.49 -25.88
N THR A 64 -15.60 9.51 -26.74
CA THR A 64 -16.83 10.07 -27.33
C THR A 64 -17.05 9.52 -28.73
N TYR A 65 -18.30 9.36 -29.13
CA TYR A 65 -18.64 8.91 -30.48
C TYR A 65 -18.80 10.08 -31.47
N PRO A 66 -18.66 9.85 -32.79
CA PRO A 66 -18.89 10.88 -33.81
C PRO A 66 -20.24 11.57 -33.63
N GLY A 67 -20.25 12.90 -33.65
CA GLY A 67 -21.45 13.72 -33.49
C GLY A 67 -21.86 14.03 -32.04
N GLN A 68 -21.28 13.38 -31.02
CA GLN A 68 -21.57 13.69 -29.62
C GLN A 68 -20.77 14.90 -29.10
N SER A 69 -19.50 15.00 -29.50
CA SER A 69 -18.60 16.05 -29.03
C SER A 69 -17.49 16.30 -30.06
N PRO A 70 -16.95 17.53 -30.15
CA PRO A 70 -15.70 17.78 -30.87
C PRO A 70 -14.47 17.24 -30.14
N ARG A 71 -14.56 16.97 -28.83
CA ARG A 71 -13.53 16.27 -28.07
C ARG A 71 -13.53 14.78 -28.47
N LYS A 72 -12.39 14.10 -28.28
CA LYS A 72 -12.29 12.64 -28.49
C LYS A 72 -12.63 11.84 -27.24
N SER A 73 -12.43 12.43 -26.06
CA SER A 73 -12.65 11.78 -24.76
C SER A 73 -12.71 12.78 -23.60
N TYR A 74 -13.17 12.29 -22.45
CA TYR A 74 -13.21 12.99 -21.17
C TYR A 74 -12.93 12.04 -20.00
N LEU A 75 -12.77 12.61 -18.79
CA LEU A 75 -12.56 11.85 -17.55
C LEU A 75 -13.90 11.58 -16.86
N LYS A 76 -14.07 10.34 -16.40
CA LYS A 76 -15.25 9.87 -15.69
C LYS A 76 -14.82 9.13 -14.42
N ALA A 77 -15.64 9.24 -13.39
CA ALA A 77 -15.44 8.55 -12.13
C ALA A 77 -16.32 7.29 -12.07
N GLU A 78 -15.72 6.13 -11.84
CA GLU A 78 -16.43 4.87 -11.57
C GLU A 78 -16.25 4.49 -10.11
N ARG A 79 -17.35 4.47 -9.36
CA ARG A 79 -17.33 4.16 -7.92
C ARG A 79 -17.57 2.67 -7.70
N ARG A 80 -16.68 2.03 -6.94
CA ARG A 80 -16.79 0.62 -6.54
C ARG A 80 -16.68 0.51 -5.03
N VAL A 81 -17.73 0.00 -4.40
CA VAL A 81 -17.73 -0.32 -2.96
C VAL A 81 -17.06 -1.66 -2.79
N ALA A 82 -15.98 -1.73 -2.02
CA ALA A 82 -15.35 -3.00 -1.66
C ALA A 82 -16.36 -3.84 -0.86
N LYS A 83 -16.57 -5.09 -1.28
CA LYS A 83 -17.52 -6.00 -0.62
C LYS A 83 -16.81 -6.95 0.34
N ARG A 84 -15.54 -7.22 0.08
CA ARG A 84 -14.67 -8.09 0.86
C ARG A 84 -13.33 -7.41 1.10
N GLU A 85 -12.57 -7.91 2.07
CA GLU A 85 -11.23 -7.41 2.36
C GLU A 85 -10.28 -7.58 1.16
N GLU A 86 -10.48 -8.59 0.31
CA GLU A 86 -9.69 -8.77 -0.92
C GLU A 86 -9.86 -7.60 -1.89
N ASP A 87 -11.08 -7.07 -2.04
CA ASP A 87 -11.38 -5.94 -2.92
C ASP A 87 -10.69 -4.65 -2.44
N ALA A 88 -10.31 -4.61 -1.16
CA ALA A 88 -9.72 -3.47 -0.48
C ALA A 88 -8.21 -3.62 -0.22
N ARG A 89 -7.55 -4.60 -0.88
CA ARG A 89 -6.09 -4.68 -0.96
C ARG A 89 -5.61 -3.88 -2.16
N ILE A 90 -5.11 -2.67 -1.91
CA ILE A 90 -4.80 -1.71 -2.96
C ILE A 90 -3.30 -1.67 -3.24
N LYS A 91 -2.95 -2.01 -4.48
CA LYS A 91 -1.68 -1.63 -5.10
C LYS A 91 -1.89 -0.35 -5.90
N LEU A 92 -1.14 0.70 -5.56
CA LEU A 92 -1.24 1.97 -6.28
C LEU A 92 -0.66 1.82 -7.69
N ASN A 93 -1.35 2.37 -8.69
CA ASN A 93 -0.91 2.37 -10.08
C ASN A 93 -1.15 3.74 -10.70
N ILE A 94 -0.07 4.39 -11.14
CA ILE A 94 -0.15 5.73 -11.76
C ILE A 94 -0.86 5.71 -13.13
N TYR A 95 -0.94 4.55 -13.78
CA TYR A 95 -1.62 4.36 -15.07
C TYR A 95 -3.06 3.83 -14.93
N ASP A 96 -3.49 3.46 -13.72
CA ASP A 96 -4.89 3.18 -13.36
C ASP A 96 -5.26 3.98 -12.09
N PRO A 97 -5.34 5.32 -12.19
CA PRO A 97 -5.50 6.19 -11.04
C PRO A 97 -6.86 6.00 -10.37
N SER A 98 -6.85 5.99 -9.05
CA SER A 98 -8.06 5.86 -8.24
C SER A 98 -8.01 6.75 -7.01
N GLU A 99 -9.17 7.18 -6.54
CA GLU A 99 -9.34 7.76 -5.20
C GLU A 99 -9.85 6.71 -4.21
N PHE A 100 -9.51 6.89 -2.94
CA PHE A 100 -9.84 5.95 -1.88
C PHE A 100 -10.62 6.68 -0.79
N HIS A 101 -11.86 6.28 -0.58
CA HIS A 101 -12.78 6.96 0.33
C HIS A 101 -13.28 5.98 1.39
N VAL A 102 -13.35 6.45 2.63
CA VAL A 102 -14.13 5.79 3.70
C VAL A 102 -15.36 6.64 3.92
N VAL A 103 -16.55 6.04 3.75
CA VAL A 103 -17.82 6.76 3.76
C VAL A 103 -18.81 6.09 4.69
N ASN A 104 -19.74 6.88 5.23
CA ASN A 104 -20.94 6.38 5.87
C ASN A 104 -22.11 6.41 4.88
N PRO A 105 -22.59 5.24 4.40
CA PRO A 105 -23.65 5.20 3.40
C PRO A 105 -25.03 5.61 3.95
N SER A 106 -25.20 5.69 5.28
CA SER A 106 -26.47 6.06 5.92
C SER A 106 -26.57 7.55 6.26
N LYS A 107 -25.46 8.29 6.19
CA LYS A 107 -25.37 9.72 6.54
C LYS A 107 -25.11 10.54 5.30
N MET A 108 -26.13 11.28 4.87
CA MET A 108 -26.08 12.06 3.63
C MET A 108 -25.90 13.55 3.92
N SER A 109 -25.05 14.19 3.13
CA SER A 109 -25.02 15.65 3.00
C SER A 109 -26.35 16.18 2.44
N ARG A 110 -26.58 17.49 2.55
CA ARG A 110 -27.76 18.17 1.95
C ARG A 110 -27.93 17.90 0.45
N LEU A 111 -26.85 17.58 -0.25
CA LEU A 111 -26.85 17.29 -1.69
C LEU A 111 -27.07 15.81 -2.02
N GLY A 112 -27.25 14.94 -1.02
CA GLY A 112 -27.49 13.51 -1.22
C GLY A 112 -26.23 12.65 -1.37
N ASN A 113 -25.03 13.21 -1.17
CA ASN A 113 -23.79 12.43 -1.16
C ASN A 113 -23.49 11.91 0.25
N PRO A 114 -22.97 10.68 0.41
CA PRO A 114 -22.59 10.16 1.72
C PRO A 114 -21.45 10.98 2.34
N SER A 115 -21.47 11.17 3.66
CA SER A 115 -20.35 11.75 4.39
C SER A 115 -19.15 10.80 4.37
N GLY A 116 -17.95 11.36 4.36
CA GLY A 116 -16.75 10.57 4.13
C GLY A 116 -15.46 11.38 4.20
N TYR A 117 -14.36 10.65 4.36
CA TYR A 117 -13.00 11.16 4.22
C TYR A 117 -12.29 10.44 3.08
N LYS A 118 -11.46 11.18 2.36
CA LYS A 118 -10.59 10.64 1.31
C LYS A 118 -9.20 10.37 1.90
N VAL A 119 -8.69 9.17 1.70
CA VAL A 119 -7.28 8.84 1.93
C VAL A 119 -6.50 9.26 0.69
N VAL A 120 -5.54 10.19 0.87
CA VAL A 120 -4.66 10.67 -0.18
C VAL A 120 -3.25 10.17 0.10
N PRO A 121 -2.79 9.09 -0.58
CA PRO A 121 -1.43 8.60 -0.37
C PRO A 121 -0.39 9.65 -0.80
N GLY A 122 0.65 9.82 0.02
CA GLY A 122 1.81 10.64 -0.32
C GLY A 122 2.80 9.92 -1.24
N ALA A 123 4.08 10.29 -1.16
CA ALA A 123 5.15 9.52 -1.77
C ALA A 123 5.22 8.13 -1.12
N ASN A 124 5.27 7.07 -1.93
CA ASN A 124 5.19 5.69 -1.48
C ASN A 124 6.15 4.81 -2.29
N ALA A 125 6.40 3.61 -1.76
CA ALA A 125 7.16 2.55 -2.42
C ALA A 125 6.39 1.21 -2.40
N ALA A 126 6.81 0.27 -3.22
CA ALA A 126 6.42 -1.13 -3.11
C ALA A 126 7.67 -1.94 -2.74
N SER A 127 7.51 -2.99 -1.94
CA SER A 127 8.62 -3.91 -1.69
C SER A 127 9.06 -4.57 -2.98
N LEU A 128 10.37 -4.68 -3.17
CA LEU A 128 11.00 -5.36 -4.31
C LEU A 128 11.48 -6.77 -3.96
N LEU A 129 11.29 -7.21 -2.71
CA LEU A 129 11.65 -8.56 -2.29
C LEU A 129 10.73 -9.59 -2.94
N ASP A 130 11.26 -10.79 -3.15
CA ASP A 130 10.46 -11.94 -3.56
C ASP A 130 9.40 -12.24 -2.49
N LEU A 131 8.18 -12.58 -2.91
CA LEU A 131 7.07 -12.84 -1.99
C LEU A 131 7.31 -14.07 -1.12
N ASP A 132 8.15 -15.00 -1.57
CA ASP A 132 8.52 -16.21 -0.84
C ASP A 132 9.77 -16.02 0.04
N ASP A 133 10.40 -14.84 0.01
CA ASP A 133 11.57 -14.52 0.85
C ASP A 133 11.15 -14.39 2.33
N PRO A 134 11.83 -15.04 3.31
CA PRO A 134 11.47 -14.96 4.72
C PRO A 134 11.23 -13.54 5.28
N PRO A 135 12.04 -12.50 5.00
CA PRO A 135 11.72 -11.13 5.43
C PRO A 135 10.42 -10.60 4.81
N GLN A 136 10.10 -10.93 3.56
CA GLN A 136 8.87 -10.48 2.90
C GLN A 136 7.64 -11.20 3.45
N ILE A 137 7.74 -12.50 3.72
CA ILE A 137 6.68 -13.27 4.39
C ILE A 137 6.37 -12.67 5.77
N ARG A 138 7.40 -12.33 6.55
CA ARG A 138 7.24 -11.71 7.87
C ARG A 138 6.73 -10.27 7.79
N GLY A 139 7.09 -9.55 6.74
CA GLY A 139 6.71 -8.17 6.44
C GLY A 139 5.55 -8.02 5.47
N ALA A 140 4.70 -9.04 5.33
CA ALA A 140 3.70 -9.13 4.26
C ALA A 140 2.65 -8.00 4.27
N PHE A 141 2.52 -7.25 5.36
CA PHE A 141 1.73 -6.02 5.41
C PHE A 141 2.22 -4.94 4.41
N THR A 142 3.44 -5.06 3.88
CA THR A 142 4.00 -4.19 2.83
C THR A 142 3.58 -4.59 1.40
N ASN A 143 2.88 -5.72 1.23
CA ASN A 143 2.45 -6.23 -0.08
C ASN A 143 1.45 -5.31 -0.80
N ASN A 144 0.76 -4.44 -0.05
CA ASN A 144 -0.20 -3.45 -0.57
C ASN A 144 0.00 -2.12 0.17
N GLN A 145 -0.31 -1.00 -0.49
CA GLN A 145 -0.21 0.34 0.13
C GLN A 145 -1.42 0.67 1.00
N ILE A 146 -2.60 0.13 0.67
CA ILE A 146 -3.81 0.25 1.49
C ILE A 146 -4.40 -1.14 1.71
N TRP A 147 -4.82 -1.37 2.94
CA TRP A 147 -5.59 -2.53 3.36
C TRP A 147 -6.82 -2.01 4.09
N VAL A 148 -7.97 -2.67 3.92
CA VAL A 148 -9.14 -2.43 4.76
C VAL A 148 -9.62 -3.78 5.27
N THR A 149 -9.76 -3.87 6.58
CA THR A 149 -10.22 -5.07 7.27
C THR A 149 -11.48 -4.78 8.06
N GLN A 150 -12.23 -5.83 8.39
CA GLN A 150 -13.27 -5.70 9.41
C GLN A 150 -12.62 -5.41 10.76
N TYR A 151 -13.22 -4.53 11.56
CA TYR A 151 -12.72 -4.26 12.90
C TYR A 151 -12.61 -5.54 13.73
N ASN A 152 -11.44 -5.76 14.31
CA ASN A 152 -11.19 -6.80 15.28
C ASN A 152 -10.26 -6.26 16.37
N ARG A 153 -10.74 -6.25 17.62
CA ARG A 153 -10.02 -5.71 18.77
C ARG A 153 -8.62 -6.33 18.97
N THR A 154 -8.39 -7.58 18.53
CA THR A 154 -7.10 -8.26 18.69
C THR A 154 -6.11 -8.01 17.54
N GLU A 155 -6.56 -7.49 16.41
CA GLU A 155 -5.76 -7.32 15.18
C GLU A 155 -5.09 -5.94 15.16
N GLN A 156 -4.10 -5.73 16.04
CA GLN A 156 -3.49 -4.41 16.26
C GLN A 156 -2.12 -4.22 15.58
N TRP A 157 -1.39 -5.32 15.33
CA TRP A 157 0.00 -5.29 14.91
C TRP A 157 0.17 -5.95 13.54
N ALA A 158 0.35 -5.17 12.48
CA ALA A 158 0.31 -5.72 11.11
C ALA A 158 1.36 -6.80 10.80
N GLY A 159 2.47 -6.85 11.57
CA GLY A 159 3.48 -7.92 11.50
C GLY A 159 3.26 -9.08 12.48
N GLY A 160 2.17 -9.07 13.23
CA GLY A 160 1.83 -9.99 14.32
C GLY A 160 2.23 -9.49 15.71
N LEU A 161 1.65 -10.11 16.74
CA LEU A 161 1.92 -9.75 18.15
C LEU A 161 3.39 -10.04 18.55
N LEU A 162 3.94 -11.16 18.08
CA LEU A 162 5.29 -11.63 18.39
C LEU A 162 6.16 -11.65 17.13
N VAL A 163 6.85 -10.54 16.85
CA VAL A 163 7.56 -10.33 15.56
C VAL A 163 8.98 -10.90 15.55
N TYR A 164 9.65 -10.99 16.71
CA TYR A 164 11.01 -11.51 16.78
C TYR A 164 11.04 -12.99 16.37
N GLN A 165 11.84 -13.32 15.34
CA GLN A 165 11.89 -14.65 14.73
C GLN A 165 10.54 -15.21 14.27
N SER A 166 9.55 -14.34 13.99
CA SER A 166 8.26 -14.76 13.46
C SER A 166 8.39 -15.52 12.13
N LYS A 167 7.43 -16.37 11.81
CA LYS A 167 7.32 -17.08 10.52
C LYS A 167 6.30 -16.46 9.56
N GLY A 168 5.73 -15.29 9.93
CA GLY A 168 4.71 -14.59 9.13
C GLY A 168 3.28 -15.14 9.25
N GLU A 169 3.04 -16.03 10.21
CA GLU A 169 1.76 -16.74 10.38
C GLU A 169 0.63 -15.89 11.02
N ASP A 170 0.95 -14.70 11.53
CA ASP A 170 0.02 -13.81 12.23
C ASP A 170 0.08 -12.37 11.69
N THR A 171 0.25 -12.21 10.37
CA THR A 171 0.34 -10.88 9.74
C THR A 171 -1.02 -10.39 9.24
N LEU A 172 -1.12 -9.09 8.92
CA LEU A 172 -2.27 -8.48 8.26
C LEU A 172 -2.68 -9.22 6.97
N ASP A 173 -1.69 -9.72 6.21
CA ASP A 173 -1.95 -10.53 5.02
C ASP A 173 -2.68 -11.84 5.37
N VAL A 174 -2.29 -12.51 6.46
CA VAL A 174 -2.98 -13.71 6.95
C VAL A 174 -4.40 -13.38 7.42
N TRP A 175 -4.56 -12.31 8.20
CA TRP A 175 -5.86 -11.91 8.75
C TRP A 175 -6.87 -11.62 7.64
N SER A 176 -6.46 -10.83 6.64
CA SER A 176 -7.31 -10.40 5.53
C SER A 176 -7.78 -11.55 4.62
N LYS A 177 -7.22 -12.75 4.75
CA LYS A 177 -7.58 -13.96 3.98
C LYS A 177 -8.64 -14.83 4.67
N ARG A 178 -8.94 -14.59 5.94
CA ARG A 178 -9.77 -15.49 6.77
C ARG A 178 -11.22 -15.63 6.29
N TYR A 179 -11.75 -14.64 5.57
CA TYR A 179 -13.16 -14.62 5.12
C TYR A 179 -13.38 -15.08 3.67
N ILE A 180 -12.37 -15.67 3.02
CA ILE A 180 -12.47 -16.14 1.63
C ILE A 180 -13.39 -17.38 1.49
N THR A 181 -13.77 -18.04 2.59
CA THR A 181 -14.54 -19.31 2.58
C THR A 181 -15.96 -19.24 3.17
N ARG A 182 -16.62 -18.07 3.17
CA ARG A 182 -18.06 -17.96 3.49
C ARG A 182 -18.88 -17.39 2.33
#